data_AF-A0A5T0IF46-F1
#
_entry.id   AF-A0A5T0IF46-F1
#
_cell.length_a   1.000
_cell.length_b   1.000
_cell.length_c   1.000
_cell.angle_alpha   90.00
_cell.angle_beta   90.00
_cell.angle_gamma   90.00
#
_symmetry.space_group_name_H-M   'P 1'
#
loop_
_entity.id
_entity.type
_entity.pdbx_description
1 polymer ?
#
loop_
_entity_poly.entity_id
_entity_poly.type
_entity_poly.pdbx_seq_one_letter_code
_entity_poly.pdbx_strand_id
1 'polypeptide(L)'
;MKHCLALCFVFFLCACSVKNQNFSSQSLMVLIASPMIKINDTAFLKKENNALNLEVYKLGQAFFELKIKDKICINVVCYDKQVFNQKFFKNVYYDDIL
;
A
#
# COMPACT_ATOMS: atom_id res chain seq x y z
N MET A 1 -12.07 8.56 -47.66
CA MET A 1 -12.89 8.22 -46.45
C MET A 1 -12.47 6.94 -45.74
N LYS A 2 -12.29 5.79 -46.41
CA LYS A 2 -11.92 4.50 -45.76
C LYS A 2 -10.64 4.56 -44.89
N HIS A 3 -9.59 5.24 -45.34
CA HIS A 3 -8.33 5.35 -44.59
C HIS A 3 -8.44 6.23 -43.32
N CYS A 4 -9.36 7.20 -43.29
CA CYS A 4 -9.57 8.08 -42.15
C CYS A 4 -10.26 7.33 -40.99
N LEU A 5 -11.20 6.44 -41.34
CA LEU A 5 -11.93 5.63 -40.37
C LEU A 5 -11.03 4.55 -39.73
N ALA A 6 -10.12 3.98 -40.51
CA ALA A 6 -9.09 3.07 -40.01
C ALA A 6 -8.10 3.78 -39.05
N LEU A 7 -7.72 5.02 -39.33
CA LEU A 7 -6.84 5.81 -38.47
C LEU A 7 -7.48 6.12 -37.11
N CYS A 8 -8.76 6.49 -37.10
CA CYS A 8 -9.52 6.70 -35.85
C CYS A 8 -9.62 5.42 -35.01
N PHE A 9 -9.78 4.25 -35.65
CA PHE A 9 -9.85 2.97 -34.97
C PHE A 9 -8.52 2.59 -34.30
N VAL A 10 -7.39 2.84 -34.96
CA VAL A 10 -6.05 2.63 -34.38
C VAL A 10 -5.82 3.54 -33.16
N PHE A 11 -6.26 4.80 -33.22
CA PHE A 11 -6.10 5.74 -32.10
C PHE A 11 -6.93 5.32 -30.87
N PHE A 12 -8.10 4.73 -31.07
CA PHE A 12 -8.93 4.19 -30.00
C PHE A 12 -8.28 3.01 -29.27
N LEU A 13 -7.47 2.20 -29.97
CA LEU A 13 -6.78 1.05 -29.38
C LEU A 13 -5.58 1.47 -28.51
N CYS A 14 -4.99 2.65 -28.73
CA CYS A 14 -3.90 3.17 -27.88
C CYS A 14 -4.36 3.64 -26.49
N ALA A 15 -5.67 3.85 -26.28
CA ALA A 15 -6.21 4.28 -24.99
C ALA A 15 -6.17 3.18 -23.91
N CYS A 16 -6.03 1.91 -24.29
CA CYS A 16 -5.87 0.77 -23.39
C CYS A 16 -4.39 0.39 -23.15
N SER A 17 -3.47 1.36 -23.21
CA SER A 17 -2.08 1.10 -22.82
C SER A 17 -2.00 0.90 -21.30
N VAL A 18 -1.60 -0.31 -20.89
CA VAL A 18 -1.28 -0.61 -19.49
C VAL A 18 -0.11 0.29 -19.08
N LYS A 19 -0.34 1.26 -18.19
CA LYS A 19 0.76 2.01 -17.59
C LYS A 19 1.69 1.01 -16.90
N ASN A 20 2.98 1.02 -17.25
CA ASN A 20 4.02 0.35 -16.45
C ASN A 20 4.16 1.09 -15.12
N GLN A 21 3.25 0.79 -14.20
CA GLN A 21 3.34 1.25 -12.82
C GLN A 21 4.16 0.18 -12.10
N ASN A 22 5.16 0.58 -11.32
CA ASN A 22 5.86 -0.30 -10.39
C ASN A 22 4.93 -0.65 -9.21
N PHE A 23 3.80 -1.27 -9.54
CA PHE A 23 2.77 -1.70 -8.63
C PHE A 23 2.85 -3.22 -8.50
N SER A 24 3.05 -3.69 -7.29
CA SER A 24 2.98 -5.12 -6.97
C SER A 24 2.07 -5.30 -5.76
N SER A 25 1.28 -6.36 -5.75
CA SER A 25 0.40 -6.71 -4.63
C SER A 25 0.52 -8.21 -4.36
N GLN A 26 0.83 -8.56 -3.12
CA GLN A 26 0.96 -9.95 -2.66
C GLN A 26 0.05 -10.19 -1.47
N SER A 27 -0.66 -11.31 -1.46
CA SER A 27 -1.37 -11.80 -0.28
C SER A 27 -0.42 -12.59 0.63
N LEU A 28 -0.48 -12.33 1.94
CA LEU A 28 0.30 -13.05 2.94
C LEU A 28 -0.42 -13.09 4.30
N MET A 29 -0.13 -14.12 5.10
CA MET A 29 -0.62 -14.21 6.47
C MET A 29 0.25 -13.33 7.38
N VAL A 30 -0.36 -12.46 8.17
CA VAL A 30 0.34 -11.57 9.11
C VAL A 30 -0.09 -11.81 10.55
N LEU A 31 0.89 -11.79 11.43
CA LEU A 31 0.70 -11.64 12.87
C LEU A 31 1.21 -10.26 13.28
N ILE A 32 0.30 -9.40 13.74
CA ILE A 32 0.61 -8.10 14.32
C ILE A 32 0.28 -8.18 15.80
N ALA A 33 1.30 -8.04 16.66
CA ALA A 33 1.16 -8.09 18.11
C ALA A 33 1.65 -6.79 18.74
N SER A 34 0.93 -5.69 18.49
CA SER A 34 1.25 -4.36 19.04
C SER A 34 0.36 -4.06 20.26
N PRO A 35 0.78 -3.20 21.20
CA PRO A 35 -0.08 -2.68 22.25
C PRO A 35 -1.33 -1.96 21.71
N MET A 36 -1.24 -1.36 20.52
CA MET A 36 -2.35 -0.64 19.90
C MET A 36 -3.34 -1.57 19.19
N ILE A 37 -2.85 -2.69 18.63
CA ILE A 37 -3.67 -3.60 17.83
C ILE A 37 -3.07 -5.01 17.79
N LYS A 38 -3.96 -6.01 17.79
CA LYS A 38 -3.61 -7.42 17.62
C LYS A 38 -4.36 -7.98 16.42
N ILE A 39 -3.64 -8.48 15.42
CA ILE A 39 -4.18 -9.05 14.18
C ILE A 39 -3.48 -10.39 13.92
N ASN A 40 -4.25 -11.40 13.53
CA ASN A 40 -3.73 -12.65 12.98
C ASN A 40 -4.63 -13.04 11.81
N ASP A 41 -4.34 -12.50 10.63
CA ASP A 41 -5.22 -12.61 9.47
C ASP A 41 -4.43 -12.49 8.15
N THR A 42 -5.11 -12.67 7.02
CA THR A 42 -4.57 -12.43 5.69
C THR A 42 -4.52 -10.93 5.40
N ALA A 43 -3.38 -10.47 4.92
CA ALA A 43 -3.16 -9.10 4.49
C ALA A 43 -2.67 -9.05 3.04
N PHE A 44 -2.81 -7.88 2.44
CA PHE A 44 -2.26 -7.57 1.12
C PHE A 44 -1.12 -6.57 1.28
N LEU A 45 0.07 -7.00 0.88
CA LEU A 45 1.25 -6.15 0.80
C LEU A 45 1.35 -5.56 -0.59
N LYS A 46 1.12 -4.26 -0.68
CA LYS A 46 1.19 -3.47 -1.91
C LYS A 46 2.48 -2.65 -1.92
N LYS A 47 3.19 -2.65 -3.04
CA LYS A 47 4.36 -1.81 -3.27
C LYS A 47 4.06 -0.87 -4.42
N GLU A 48 4.19 0.43 -4.20
CA GLU A 48 3.90 1.46 -5.20
C GLU A 48 4.76 2.70 -4.94
N ASN A 49 5.46 3.22 -5.96
CA ASN A 49 6.13 4.54 -5.90
C ASN A 49 7.00 4.76 -4.64
N ASN A 50 7.83 3.76 -4.30
CA ASN A 50 8.68 3.69 -3.09
C ASN A 50 7.92 3.67 -1.75
N ALA A 51 6.60 3.50 -1.76
CA ALA A 51 5.81 3.20 -0.58
C ALA A 51 5.54 1.70 -0.49
N LEU A 52 5.48 1.21 0.75
CA LEU A 52 5.02 -0.12 1.11
C LEU A 52 3.71 0.05 1.87
N ASN A 53 2.64 -0.63 1.46
CA ASN A 53 1.34 -0.57 2.12
C ASN A 53 0.88 -1.97 2.51
N LEU A 54 0.59 -2.18 3.78
CA LEU A 54 0.03 -3.42 4.29
C LEU A 54 -1.44 -3.18 4.66
N GLU A 55 -2.34 -3.88 3.99
CA GLU A 55 -3.78 -3.72 4.19
C GLU A 55 -4.42 -5.02 4.67
N VAL A 56 -5.15 -4.95 5.77
CA VAL A 56 -5.99 -6.03 6.30
C VAL A 56 -7.44 -5.64 6.09
N TYR A 57 -8.20 -6.53 5.45
CA TYR A 57 -9.59 -6.28 5.08
C TYR A 57 -10.56 -7.01 6.02
N LYS A 58 -11.66 -6.34 6.35
CA LYS A 58 -12.80 -6.93 7.07
C LYS A 58 -14.09 -6.45 6.41
N LEU A 59 -14.97 -7.38 6.05
CA LEU A 59 -16.25 -7.09 5.38
C LEU A 59 -16.09 -6.20 4.12
N GLY A 60 -15.04 -6.45 3.33
CA GLY A 60 -14.76 -5.73 2.08
C GLY A 60 -14.15 -4.34 2.25
N GLN A 61 -13.84 -3.92 3.48
CA GLN A 61 -13.23 -2.61 3.77
C GLN A 61 -11.85 -2.79 4.40
N ALA A 62 -10.92 -1.90 4.09
CA ALA A 62 -9.61 -1.86 4.74
C ALA A 62 -9.82 -1.45 6.21
N PHE A 63 -9.75 -2.42 7.11
CA PHE A 63 -9.93 -2.22 8.55
C PHE A 63 -8.63 -1.73 9.20
N PHE A 64 -7.49 -2.17 8.66
CA PHE A 64 -6.18 -1.74 9.08
C PHE A 64 -5.30 -1.52 7.86
N GLU A 65 -4.70 -0.35 7.78
CA GLU A 65 -3.73 0.05 6.78
C GLU A 65 -2.45 0.50 7.49
N LEU A 66 -1.32 -0.07 7.12
CA LEU A 66 0.00 0.37 7.56
C LEU A 66 0.82 0.75 6.33
N LYS A 67 1.02 2.05 6.14
CA LYS A 67 1.75 2.62 5.01
C LYS A 67 3.10 3.15 5.45
N ILE A 68 4.16 2.68 4.81
CA ILE A 68 5.54 3.07 5.06
C ILE A 68 6.08 3.79 3.82
N LYS A 69 6.50 5.04 4.01
CA LYS A 69 7.25 5.83 3.02
C LYS A 69 8.22 6.75 3.77
N ASP A 70 8.13 8.08 3.58
CA ASP A 70 8.90 9.07 4.34
C ASP A 70 8.43 9.13 5.81
N LYS A 71 7.12 8.95 6.01
CA LYS A 71 6.45 8.78 7.30
C LYS A 71 5.73 7.43 7.35
N ILE A 72 5.33 7.03 8.55
CA ILE A 72 4.60 5.77 8.78
C ILE A 72 3.17 6.13 9.18
N CYS A 73 2.20 5.69 8.38
CA CYS A 73 0.79 5.95 8.63
C CYS A 73 0.08 4.67 9.04
N ILE A 74 -0.69 4.76 10.12
CA ILE A 74 -1.66 3.74 10.52
C ILE A 74 -3.03 4.31 10.22
N ASN A 75 -3.73 3.71 9.25
CA ASN A 75 -4.93 4.28 8.63
C ASN A 75 -4.64 5.73 8.20
N VAL A 76 -5.43 6.69 8.69
CA VAL A 76 -5.30 8.12 8.35
C VAL A 76 -4.28 8.89 9.20
N VAL A 77 -3.70 8.26 10.24
CA VAL A 77 -2.81 8.96 11.18
C VAL A 77 -1.34 8.63 10.88
N CYS A 78 -0.53 9.67 10.62
CA CYS A 78 0.88 9.52 10.29
C CYS A 78 1.81 9.95 11.43
N TYR A 79 2.92 9.23 11.56
CA TYR A 79 3.94 9.42 12.58
C TYR A 79 5.32 9.49 11.91
N ASP A 80 6.22 10.24 12.54
CA ASP A 80 7.65 10.09 12.25
C ASP A 80 8.15 8.75 12.84
N LYS A 81 9.22 8.20 12.27
CA LYS A 81 9.67 6.82 12.52
C LYS A 81 9.91 6.52 14.02
N GLN A 82 10.61 7.40 14.71
CA GLN A 82 10.88 7.26 16.15
C GLN A 82 9.58 7.24 16.99
N VAL A 83 8.64 8.12 16.67
CA VAL A 83 7.34 8.20 17.37
C VAL A 83 6.50 6.95 17.10
N PHE A 84 6.53 6.44 15.87
CA PHE A 84 5.91 5.18 15.52
C PHE A 84 6.52 4.02 16.33
N ASN A 85 7.85 3.90 16.38
CA ASN A 85 8.51 2.82 17.12
C ASN A 85 8.13 2.86 18.61
N GLN A 86 8.09 4.06 19.20
CA GLN A 86 7.68 4.24 20.59
C GLN A 86 6.24 3.77 20.84
N LYS A 87 5.31 4.10 19.95
CA LYS A 87 3.88 3.77 20.12
C LYS A 87 3.56 2.33 19.75
N PHE A 88 4.09 1.86 18.63
CA PHE A 88 3.77 0.57 18.03
C PHE A 88 4.58 -0.57 18.63
N PHE A 89 5.87 -0.36 18.90
CA PHE A 89 6.79 -1.37 19.44
C PHE A 89 7.22 -1.13 20.90
N LYS A 90 6.82 -0.01 21.53
CA LYS A 90 7.32 0.41 22.85
C LYS A 90 8.84 0.56 22.91
N ASN A 91 9.47 0.92 21.79
CA ASN A 91 10.91 1.08 21.69
C ASN A 91 11.26 2.41 21.01
N VAL A 92 12.14 3.21 21.61
CA VAL A 92 12.50 4.56 21.14
C VAL A 92 13.89 4.59 20.48
N TYR A 93 14.68 3.53 20.64
CA TYR A 93 16.13 3.59 20.34
C TYR A 93 16.49 3.60 18.86
N TYR A 94 15.56 3.27 17.97
CA TYR A 94 15.85 3.12 16.54
C TYR A 94 15.32 4.32 15.73
N ASP A 95 16.23 4.93 14.99
CA ASP A 95 15.95 6.05 14.07
C ASP A 95 15.20 5.60 12.81
N ASP A 96 15.29 4.31 12.46
CA ASP A 96 14.52 3.67 11.40
C ASP A 96 13.49 2.67 11.95
N ILE A 97 12.62 2.15 11.09
CA ILE A 97 11.63 1.13 11.47
C ILE A 97 12.35 -0.11 12.00
N LEU A 98 11.91 -0.56 13.17
CA LEU A 98 12.35 -1.80 13.83
C LEU A 98 11.91 -3.06 13.08
#